data_AF-A0A444JDL0-F1
#
_entry.id   AF-A0A444JDL0-F1
#
_cell.length_a   1.000
_cell.length_b   1.000
_cell.length_c   1.000
_cell.angle_alpha   90.00
_cell.angle_beta   90.00
_cell.angle_gamma   90.00
#
_symmetry.space_group_name_H-M   'P 1'
#
loop_
_entity.id
_entity.type
_entity.pdbx_description
1 polymer ?
#
loop_
_entity_poly.entity_id
_entity_poly.type
_entity_poly.pdbx_seq_one_letter_code
_entity_poly.pdbx_strand_id
1 'polypeptide(L)'
;MTLPPRKNRTICVPFHKTAYSDIVKSDVDFRVYIDRITSKYTELFQLDISKGCLMKDMNYSKKLSIFIRRIKVNGISYTIRPSFIMPYVAGFTDDVMDALFFRKFDVPFWALAHVFGRNPMYWYRLENHIGRNSIVGTTIKRAELLPEHIAADETHTRILGNKCYIATTVAYDCILGGVHYSKCR
;
A
#
# COMPACT_ATOMS: atom_id res chain seq x y z
N MET A 1 -3.54 -27.78 9.26
CA MET A 1 -3.19 -26.55 9.99
C MET A 1 -2.95 -25.44 8.97
N THR A 2 -3.92 -24.56 8.73
CA THR A 2 -3.72 -23.36 7.93
C THR A 2 -2.88 -22.38 8.74
N LEU A 3 -1.65 -22.10 8.29
CA LEU A 3 -0.82 -21.05 8.88
C LEU A 3 -1.66 -19.76 8.95
N PRO A 4 -1.65 -19.02 10.08
CA PRO A 4 -2.35 -17.74 10.16
C PRO A 4 -1.83 -16.84 9.03
N PRO A 5 -2.72 -16.06 8.39
CA PRO A 5 -2.33 -15.21 7.27
C PRO A 5 -1.16 -14.31 7.69
N ARG A 6 -0.10 -14.32 6.88
CA ARG A 6 1.13 -13.58 7.17
C ARG A 6 0.78 -12.10 7.31
N LYS A 7 0.78 -11.58 8.54
CA LYS A 7 0.53 -10.16 8.81
C LYS A 7 1.56 -9.32 8.06
N ASN A 8 1.09 -8.37 7.24
CA ASN A 8 1.98 -7.46 6.54
C ASN A 8 2.67 -6.56 7.57
N ARG A 9 3.99 -6.67 7.67
CA ARG A 9 4.83 -5.85 8.57
C ARG A 9 5.57 -4.78 7.79
N THR A 10 4.93 -4.22 6.77
CA THR A 10 5.47 -3.14 5.95
C THR A 10 4.61 -1.92 6.14
N ILE A 11 5.23 -0.79 6.47
CA ILE A 11 4.55 0.50 6.62
C ILE A 11 4.98 1.37 5.44
N CYS A 12 4.00 1.89 4.71
CA CYS A 12 4.25 2.85 3.65
C CYS A 12 4.39 4.24 4.24
N VAL A 13 5.50 4.91 3.98
CA VAL A 13 5.76 6.26 4.45
C VAL A 13 5.99 7.19 3.26
N PRO A 14 5.34 8.37 3.21
CA PRO A 14 5.54 9.32 2.12
C PRO A 14 6.96 9.87 2.21
N PHE A 15 7.85 9.48 1.31
CA PHE A 15 9.20 10.02 1.19
C PHE A 15 9.37 10.60 -0.21
N HIS A 16 10.19 11.64 -0.34
CA HIS A 16 10.63 12.09 -1.65
C HIS A 16 11.89 11.33 -2.07
N LYS A 17 11.96 10.90 -3.35
CA LYS A 17 13.05 10.05 -3.86
C LYS A 17 14.43 10.67 -3.68
N THR A 18 14.56 11.98 -3.92
CA THR A 18 15.85 12.69 -3.84
C THR A 18 16.39 12.83 -2.41
N ALA A 19 15.51 13.08 -1.42
CA ALA A 19 15.93 13.25 -0.03
C ALA A 19 16.18 11.90 0.67
N TYR A 20 15.53 10.83 0.19
CA TYR A 20 15.56 9.54 0.86
C TYR A 20 16.95 8.90 0.90
N SER A 21 17.78 9.08 -0.14
CA SER A 21 19.12 8.46 -0.23
C SER A 21 20.05 8.87 0.91
N ASP A 22 19.87 10.07 1.45
CA ASP A 22 20.69 10.60 2.53
C ASP A 22 20.05 10.30 3.88
N ILE A 23 18.76 10.56 4.01
CA ILE A 23 17.99 10.30 5.23
C ILE A 23 18.08 8.83 5.64
N VAL A 24 18.01 7.89 4.68
CA VAL A 24 18.07 6.45 5.00
C VAL A 24 19.41 6.01 5.57
N LYS A 25 20.51 6.75 5.35
CA LYS A 25 21.83 6.36 5.87
C LYS A 25 22.02 6.79 7.33
N SER A 26 21.40 7.89 7.73
CA SER A 26 21.50 8.47 9.07
C SER A 26 20.39 7.97 9.99
N ASP A 27 20.76 7.32 11.10
CA ASP A 27 19.80 6.87 12.12
C ASP A 27 19.01 8.05 12.73
N VAL A 28 19.69 9.19 12.92
CA VAL A 28 19.12 10.39 13.52
C VAL A 28 18.13 11.05 12.57
N ASP A 29 18.53 11.31 11.33
CA ASP A 29 17.66 12.00 10.35
C ASP A 29 16.45 11.14 9.99
N PHE A 30 16.66 9.83 9.87
CA PHE A 30 15.56 8.90 9.64
C PHE A 30 14.55 8.92 10.80
N ARG A 31 15.03 8.93 12.04
CA ARG A 31 14.15 9.01 13.22
C ARG A 31 13.38 10.32 13.26
N VAL A 32 14.04 11.45 13.07
CA VAL A 32 13.40 12.78 12.99
C VAL A 32 12.31 12.79 11.92
N TYR A 33 12.58 12.19 10.76
CA TYR A 33 11.58 12.08 9.70
C TYR A 33 10.37 11.24 10.12
N ILE A 34 10.59 10.06 10.71
CA ILE A 34 9.52 9.17 11.17
C ILE A 34 8.68 9.83 12.26
N ASP A 35 9.30 10.51 13.22
CA ASP A 35 8.59 11.22 14.29
C ASP A 35 7.70 12.33 13.71
N ARG A 36 8.20 13.08 12.71
CA ARG A 36 7.42 14.08 11.97
C ARG A 36 6.25 13.48 11.18
N ILE A 37 6.41 12.31 10.56
CA ILE A 37 5.30 11.64 9.87
C ILE A 37 4.30 11.09 10.89
N THR A 38 4.77 10.57 12.03
CA THR A 38 3.90 10.03 13.07
C THR A 38 3.02 11.11 13.70
N SER A 39 3.56 12.32 13.91
CA SER A 39 2.76 13.46 14.41
C SER A 39 1.71 13.92 13.40
N LYS A 40 2.02 13.86 12.10
CA LYS A 40 1.10 14.27 11.03
C LYS A 40 0.06 13.19 10.68
N TYR A 41 0.43 11.92 10.79
CA TYR A 41 -0.36 10.76 10.35
C TYR A 41 -0.31 9.66 11.42
N THR A 42 -0.93 9.91 12.57
CA THR A 42 -1.00 8.97 13.70
C THR A 42 -1.55 7.59 13.31
N GLU A 43 -2.38 7.54 12.27
CA GLU A 43 -3.02 6.31 11.79
C GLU A 43 -2.15 5.42 10.92
N LEU A 44 -1.10 5.96 10.28
CA LEU A 44 -0.12 5.14 9.54
C LEU A 44 0.61 4.17 10.48
N PHE A 45 0.59 4.46 11.76
CA PHE A 45 1.37 3.79 12.78
C PHE A 45 0.46 3.37 13.93
N GLN A 46 -0.45 2.42 13.66
CA GLN A 46 -1.38 1.76 14.61
C GLN A 46 -1.04 2.02 16.09
N LEU A 47 -1.54 3.13 16.65
CA LEU A 47 -1.53 3.61 18.06
C LEU A 47 -0.27 3.44 18.95
N ASP A 48 0.77 2.73 18.51
CA ASP A 48 1.84 2.19 19.34
C ASP A 48 3.20 2.80 19.04
N ILE A 49 3.37 3.53 17.92
CA ILE A 49 4.62 4.29 17.67
C ILE A 49 4.71 5.54 18.54
N SER A 50 3.58 6.08 19.01
CA SER A 50 3.57 7.20 19.95
C SER A 50 4.33 6.88 21.26
N LYS A 51 4.46 5.59 21.60
CA LYS A 51 5.25 5.10 22.75
C LYS A 51 6.75 4.99 22.46
N GLY A 52 7.16 5.34 21.24
CA GLY A 52 8.54 5.30 20.76
C GLY A 52 8.81 4.15 19.79
N CYS A 53 9.77 4.36 18.90
CA CYS A 53 10.31 3.34 18.02
C CYS A 53 11.82 3.17 18.25
N LEU A 54 12.34 1.98 17.95
CA LEU A 54 13.77 1.70 17.93
C LEU A 54 14.23 1.50 16.48
N MET A 55 15.36 2.12 16.11
CA MET A 55 16.03 1.78 14.86
C MET A 55 16.60 0.37 14.98
N LYS A 56 16.44 -0.45 13.93
CA LYS A 56 16.83 -1.86 13.96
C LYS A 56 17.92 -2.19 12.95
N ASP A 57 17.52 -2.47 11.71
CA ASP A 57 18.41 -2.94 10.64
C ASP A 57 18.14 -2.19 9.33
N MET A 58 19.19 -2.04 8.54
CA MET A 58 19.16 -1.47 7.20
C MET A 58 19.56 -2.55 6.20
N ASN A 59 18.72 -2.78 5.20
CA ASN A 59 18.97 -3.79 4.17
C ASN A 59 19.12 -3.13 2.81
N TYR A 60 20.08 -3.60 2.02
CA TYR A 60 20.26 -3.14 0.65
C TYR A 60 19.45 -4.01 -0.32
N SER A 61 18.53 -3.40 -1.04
CA SER A 61 17.79 -4.06 -2.11
C SER A 61 18.62 -4.07 -3.39
N LYS A 62 19.11 -5.26 -3.78
CA LYS A 62 19.82 -5.44 -5.06
C LYS A 62 18.93 -5.15 -6.29
N LYS A 63 17.61 -5.27 -6.16
CA LYS A 63 16.67 -5.09 -7.28
C LYS A 63 16.54 -3.63 -7.72
N LEU A 64 16.56 -2.70 -6.76
CA LEU A 64 16.39 -1.26 -7.00
C LEU A 64 17.60 -0.43 -6.55
N SER A 65 18.68 -1.10 -6.16
CA SER A 65 19.92 -0.49 -5.68
C SER A 65 19.71 0.54 -4.56
N ILE A 66 18.80 0.26 -3.62
CA ILE A 66 18.35 1.19 -2.59
C ILE A 66 18.37 0.57 -1.19
N PHE A 67 18.69 1.37 -0.18
CA PHE A 67 18.59 0.97 1.22
C PHE A 67 17.15 1.03 1.72
N ILE A 68 16.76 0.06 2.54
CA ILE A 68 15.47 -0.03 3.19
C ILE A 68 15.69 -0.22 4.68
N ARG A 69 15.09 0.65 5.49
CA ARG A 69 15.18 0.57 6.94
C ARG A 69 14.05 -0.21 7.58
N ARG A 70 14.37 -0.79 8.72
CA ARG A 70 13.42 -1.45 9.61
C ARG A 70 13.46 -0.80 10.98
N ILE A 71 12.27 -0.67 11.55
CA ILE A 71 12.06 -0.15 12.89
C ILE A 71 11.42 -1.23 13.76
N LYS A 72 11.65 -1.16 15.06
CA LYS A 72 10.98 -2.01 16.04
C LYS A 72 10.03 -1.14 16.86
N VAL A 73 8.77 -1.59 16.95
CA VAL A 73 7.68 -0.94 17.68
C VAL A 73 7.04 -2.03 18.53
N ASN A 74 6.98 -1.85 19.85
CA ASN A 74 6.43 -2.84 20.79
C ASN A 74 6.93 -4.28 20.54
N GLY A 75 8.24 -4.44 20.32
CA GLY A 75 8.86 -5.74 20.04
C GLY A 75 8.65 -6.27 18.61
N ILE A 76 7.74 -5.69 17.82
CA ILE A 76 7.45 -6.09 16.45
C ILE A 76 8.35 -5.32 15.48
N SER A 77 9.03 -6.03 14.58
CA SER A 77 9.85 -5.41 13.52
C SER A 77 9.00 -5.08 12.29
N TYR A 78 9.01 -3.83 11.88
CA TYR A 78 8.37 -3.31 10.68
C TYR A 78 9.41 -2.86 9.65
N THR A 79 9.09 -3.04 8.37
CA THR A 79 9.86 -2.52 7.25
C THR A 79 9.25 -1.21 6.80
N ILE A 80 10.05 -0.15 6.74
CA ILE A 80 9.60 1.14 6.24
C ILE A 80 9.84 1.17 4.74
N ARG A 81 8.75 1.14 3.98
CA ARG A 81 8.78 1.26 2.53
C ARG A 81 8.43 2.70 2.13
N PRO A 82 9.30 3.40 1.41
CA PRO A 82 8.95 4.66 0.78
C PRO A 82 7.75 4.55 -0.17
N SER A 83 6.96 5.62 -0.26
CA SER A 83 5.82 5.72 -1.17
C SER A 83 6.18 5.64 -2.65
N PHE A 84 7.38 6.10 -3.03
CA PHE A 84 7.89 6.05 -4.41
C PHE A 84 8.38 4.66 -4.85
N ILE A 85 8.24 3.63 -3.99
CA ILE A 85 8.63 2.25 -4.28
C ILE A 85 7.38 1.38 -4.26
N MET A 86 7.21 0.53 -5.27
CA MET A 86 6.09 -0.42 -5.35
C MET A 86 6.15 -1.51 -4.25
N PRO A 87 5.00 -2.12 -3.88
CA PRO A 87 5.00 -3.26 -2.96
C PRO A 87 5.97 -4.36 -3.43
N TYR A 88 6.55 -5.10 -2.47
CA TYR A 88 7.60 -6.10 -2.72
C TYR A 88 8.87 -5.56 -3.39
N VAL A 89 9.05 -4.23 -3.39
CA VAL A 89 10.24 -3.56 -3.98
C VAL A 89 10.37 -3.93 -5.46
N ALA A 90 9.22 -4.00 -6.14
CA ALA A 90 9.13 -4.51 -7.52
C ALA A 90 9.56 -3.49 -8.58
N GLY A 91 9.51 -2.20 -8.26
CA GLY A 91 9.81 -1.09 -9.17
C GLY A 91 9.70 0.25 -8.44
N PHE A 92 10.20 1.32 -9.05
CA PHE A 92 9.84 2.66 -8.64
C PHE A 92 8.45 2.99 -9.19
N THR A 93 7.69 3.82 -8.47
CA THR A 93 6.34 4.21 -8.88
C THR A 93 6.36 4.91 -10.24
N ASP A 94 7.32 5.82 -10.47
CA ASP A 94 7.45 6.56 -11.73
C ASP A 94 7.65 5.62 -12.92
N ASP A 95 8.46 4.57 -12.77
CA ASP A 95 8.78 3.63 -13.87
C ASP A 95 7.59 2.75 -14.26
N VAL A 96 6.63 2.53 -13.37
CA VAL A 96 5.49 1.63 -13.59
C VAL A 96 4.17 2.36 -13.81
N MET A 97 4.14 3.66 -13.52
CA MET A 97 2.92 4.48 -13.53
C MET A 97 2.22 4.41 -14.89
N ASP A 98 2.95 4.67 -15.97
CA ASP A 98 2.39 4.71 -17.32
C ASP A 98 1.90 3.32 -17.75
N ALA A 99 2.69 2.27 -17.52
CA ALA A 99 2.27 0.91 -17.86
C ALA A 99 0.99 0.47 -17.10
N LEU A 100 0.86 0.87 -15.83
CA LEU A 100 -0.34 0.60 -15.03
C LEU A 100 -1.52 1.47 -15.43
N PHE A 101 -1.29 2.71 -15.89
CA PHE A 101 -2.35 3.54 -16.46
C PHE A 101 -3.01 2.86 -17.66
N PHE A 102 -2.22 2.19 -18.51
CA PHE A 102 -2.75 1.45 -19.67
C PHE A 102 -3.63 0.25 -19.26
N ARG A 103 -3.44 -0.30 -18.05
CA ARG A 103 -4.33 -1.36 -17.52
C ARG A 103 -5.75 -0.88 -17.30
N LYS A 104 -5.98 0.44 -17.13
CA LYS A 104 -7.33 1.03 -17.08
C LYS A 104 -8.14 0.78 -18.37
N PHE A 105 -7.47 0.60 -19.50
CA PHE A 105 -8.08 0.32 -20.80
C PHE A 105 -8.00 -1.15 -21.18
N ASP A 106 -7.83 -2.04 -20.20
CA ASP A 106 -7.74 -3.50 -20.40
C ASP A 106 -6.62 -3.96 -21.35
N VAL A 107 -5.58 -3.15 -21.54
CA VAL A 107 -4.44 -3.49 -22.41
C VAL A 107 -3.75 -4.77 -21.92
N PRO A 108 -3.63 -5.82 -22.75
CA PRO A 108 -3.13 -7.11 -22.30
C PRO A 108 -1.65 -7.02 -21.87
N PHE A 109 -1.24 -7.84 -20.91
CA PHE A 109 0.12 -7.78 -20.34
C PHE A 109 1.25 -8.02 -21.35
N TRP A 110 0.99 -8.75 -22.44
CA TRP A 110 1.98 -8.92 -23.51
C TRP A 110 2.25 -7.60 -24.24
N ALA A 111 1.23 -6.75 -24.42
CA ALA A 111 1.37 -5.45 -25.05
C ALA A 111 2.13 -4.49 -24.13
N LEU A 112 1.87 -4.55 -22.82
CA LEU A 112 2.68 -3.80 -21.85
C LEU A 112 4.14 -4.24 -21.87
N ALA A 113 4.39 -5.55 -21.97
CA ALA A 113 5.75 -6.09 -22.09
C ALA A 113 6.44 -5.63 -23.37
N HIS A 114 5.70 -5.50 -24.47
CA HIS A 114 6.21 -5.02 -25.75
C HIS A 114 6.58 -3.52 -25.71
N VAL A 115 5.74 -2.68 -25.09
CA VAL A 115 5.93 -1.21 -25.06
C VAL A 115 6.87 -0.76 -23.93
N PHE A 116 6.70 -1.30 -22.73
CA PHE A 116 7.41 -0.86 -21.51
C PHE A 116 8.52 -1.83 -21.08
N GLY A 117 8.74 -2.91 -21.84
CA GLY A 117 9.70 -3.96 -21.50
C GLY A 117 9.24 -4.85 -20.34
N ARG A 118 10.19 -5.57 -19.73
CA ARG A 118 9.94 -6.65 -18.76
C ARG A 118 9.12 -7.79 -19.38
N ASN A 119 8.71 -8.76 -18.56
CA ASN A 119 7.86 -9.86 -19.01
C ASN A 119 6.39 -9.62 -18.62
N PRO A 120 5.42 -10.25 -19.31
CA PRO A 120 3.99 -10.07 -19.01
C PRO A 120 3.65 -10.38 -17.54
N MET A 121 4.33 -11.38 -16.96
CA MET A 121 4.12 -11.82 -15.58
C MET A 121 4.55 -10.77 -14.54
N TYR A 122 5.53 -9.92 -14.86
CA TYR A 122 5.95 -8.80 -14.02
C TYR A 122 4.80 -7.80 -13.83
N TRP A 123 4.16 -7.40 -14.93
CA TRP A 123 3.04 -6.48 -14.95
C TRP A 123 1.81 -7.06 -14.26
N TYR A 124 1.48 -8.32 -14.54
CA TYR A 124 0.40 -9.04 -13.85
C TYR A 124 0.59 -9.05 -12.33
N ARG A 125 1.81 -9.31 -11.84
CA ARG A 125 2.08 -9.30 -10.41
C ARG A 125 1.96 -7.91 -9.81
N LEU A 126 2.44 -6.87 -10.50
CA LEU A 126 2.34 -5.49 -10.05
C LEU A 126 0.88 -5.05 -9.83
N GLU A 127 0.02 -5.28 -10.82
CA GLU A 127 -1.42 -4.97 -10.72
C GLU A 127 -2.07 -5.72 -9.55
N ASN A 128 -1.83 -7.03 -9.44
CA ASN A 128 -2.34 -7.84 -8.33
C ASN A 128 -1.80 -7.40 -6.96
N HIS A 129 -0.61 -6.81 -6.89
CA HIS A 129 -0.05 -6.31 -5.63
C HIS A 129 -0.70 -5.00 -5.18
N ILE A 130 -1.15 -4.16 -6.11
CA ILE A 130 -1.93 -2.94 -5.80
C ILE A 130 -3.27 -3.31 -5.19
N GLY A 131 -3.96 -4.29 -5.77
CA GLY A 131 -5.27 -4.77 -5.28
C GLY A 131 -5.24 -5.42 -3.88
N ARG A 132 -4.05 -5.64 -3.29
CA ARG A 132 -3.91 -6.13 -1.91
C ARG A 132 -3.98 -5.04 -0.85
N ASN A 133 -3.95 -3.77 -1.25
CA ASN A 133 -4.22 -2.68 -0.31
C ASN A 133 -5.69 -2.78 0.11
N SER A 134 -5.95 -2.76 1.41
CA SER A 134 -7.31 -2.89 1.93
C SER A 134 -8.16 -1.71 1.49
N ILE A 135 -9.14 -1.96 0.61
CA ILE A 135 -10.30 -1.07 0.39
C ILE A 135 -11.27 -1.15 1.58
N VAL A 136 -11.08 -2.16 2.45
CA VAL A 136 -11.85 -2.35 3.67
C VAL A 136 -11.40 -1.35 4.71
N GLY A 137 -12.16 -0.25 4.76
CA GLY A 137 -11.99 0.89 5.67
C GLY A 137 -12.38 2.18 4.97
N THR A 138 -13.00 3.11 5.70
CA THR A 138 -13.33 4.42 5.14
C THR A 138 -12.07 5.24 4.88
N THR A 139 -11.89 5.85 3.71
CA THR A 139 -10.83 6.83 3.39
C THR A 139 -10.93 8.04 4.34
N ILE A 140 -12.15 8.34 4.78
CA ILE A 140 -12.45 9.32 5.82
C ILE A 140 -12.26 8.69 7.19
N LYS A 141 -11.36 9.27 7.98
CA LYS A 141 -10.97 8.74 9.29
C LYS A 141 -11.47 9.57 10.48
N ARG A 142 -11.98 10.78 10.21
CA ARG A 142 -12.60 11.67 11.20
C ARG A 142 -14.07 11.83 10.86
N ALA A 143 -14.95 11.63 11.83
CA ALA A 143 -16.40 11.77 11.62
C ALA A 143 -16.79 13.16 11.11
N GLU A 144 -16.08 14.21 11.54
CA GLU A 144 -16.26 15.59 11.10
C GLU A 144 -15.97 15.82 9.60
N LEU A 145 -15.17 14.95 8.99
CA LEU A 145 -14.83 15.02 7.57
C LEU A 145 -15.77 14.15 6.71
N LEU A 146 -16.80 13.57 7.32
CA LEU A 146 -17.78 12.77 6.63
C LEU A 146 -18.70 13.70 5.81
N PRO A 147 -18.82 13.47 4.48
CA PRO A 147 -19.74 14.20 3.63
C PRO A 147 -21.17 14.11 4.15
N GLU A 148 -21.90 15.21 4.04
CA GLU A 148 -23.33 15.26 4.38
C GLU A 148 -24.15 14.28 3.52
N HIS A 149 -23.76 14.14 2.24
CA HIS A 149 -24.40 13.24 1.31
C HIS A 149 -23.47 12.08 0.94
N ILE A 150 -23.95 10.87 1.18
CA ILE A 150 -23.26 9.61 0.87
C ILE A 150 -24.22 8.75 0.07
N ALA A 151 -23.71 8.12 -0.99
CA ALA A 151 -24.40 7.03 -1.66
C ALA A 151 -23.77 5.69 -1.27
N ALA A 152 -24.59 4.66 -1.18
CA ALA A 152 -24.13 3.29 -0.99
C ALA A 152 -24.63 2.45 -2.15
N ASP A 153 -23.76 1.59 -2.68
CA ASP A 153 -24.11 0.65 -3.74
C ASP A 153 -23.60 -0.75 -3.40
N GLU A 154 -24.26 -1.77 -3.92
CA GLU A 154 -23.85 -3.16 -3.79
C GLU A 154 -23.69 -3.77 -5.19
N THR A 155 -22.44 -4.06 -5.56
CA THR A 155 -22.15 -4.83 -6.76
C THR A 155 -21.95 -6.30 -6.39
N HIS A 156 -22.57 -7.21 -7.15
CA HIS A 156 -22.39 -8.64 -6.99
C HIS A 156 -21.66 -9.26 -8.18
N THR A 157 -20.80 -10.24 -7.90
CA THR A 157 -20.05 -11.01 -8.91
C THR A 157 -19.96 -12.48 -8.50
N ARG A 158 -19.28 -13.30 -9.31
CA ARG A 158 -18.98 -14.69 -8.96
C ARG A 158 -17.47 -14.93 -8.96
N ILE A 159 -16.94 -15.39 -7.83
CA ILE A 159 -15.55 -15.80 -7.69
C ILE A 159 -15.53 -17.32 -7.53
N LEU A 160 -14.87 -18.02 -8.46
CA LEU A 160 -14.82 -19.49 -8.47
C LEU A 160 -16.20 -20.14 -8.35
N GLY A 161 -17.20 -19.57 -9.02
CA GLY A 161 -18.57 -20.05 -9.00
C GLY A 161 -19.40 -19.65 -7.77
N ASN A 162 -18.80 -19.06 -6.72
CA ASN A 162 -19.53 -18.58 -5.54
C ASN A 162 -19.96 -17.13 -5.70
N LYS A 163 -21.20 -16.80 -5.32
CA LYS A 163 -21.71 -15.43 -5.38
C LYS A 163 -21.06 -14.58 -4.30
N CYS A 164 -20.39 -13.52 -4.72
CA CYS A 164 -19.68 -12.57 -3.88
C CYS A 164 -20.31 -11.20 -4.04
N TYR A 165 -20.26 -10.41 -2.96
CA TYR A 165 -20.82 -9.08 -2.91
C TYR A 165 -19.74 -8.11 -2.47
N ILE A 166 -19.75 -6.91 -3.04
CA ILE A 166 -18.92 -5.78 -2.64
C ILE A 166 -19.88 -4.62 -2.43
N ALA A 167 -20.09 -4.28 -1.17
CA ALA A 167 -20.80 -3.05 -0.80
C ALA A 167 -19.79 -1.91 -0.75
N THR A 168 -20.09 -0.80 -1.41
CA THR A 168 -19.27 0.42 -1.42
C THR A 168 -20.08 1.60 -0.90
N THR A 169 -19.39 2.52 -0.23
CA THR A 169 -19.91 3.85 0.07
C THR A 169 -19.12 4.88 -0.73
N VAL A 170 -19.80 5.86 -1.32
CA VAL A 170 -19.21 6.88 -2.17
C VAL A 170 -19.72 8.28 -1.82
N ALA A 171 -18.88 9.28 -2.02
CA ALA A 171 -19.24 10.69 -1.91
C ALA A 171 -18.20 11.55 -2.64
N TYR A 172 -18.61 12.69 -3.19
CA TYR A 172 -17.74 13.60 -3.95
C TYR A 172 -16.88 12.86 -5.00
N ASP A 173 -17.51 11.98 -5.78
CA ASP A 173 -16.87 11.16 -6.82
C ASP A 173 -15.73 10.26 -6.30
N CYS A 174 -15.69 10.00 -5.00
CA CYS A 174 -14.69 9.15 -4.34
C CYS A 174 -15.33 7.95 -3.66
N ILE A 175 -14.67 6.79 -3.74
CA ILE A 175 -15.01 5.64 -2.89
C ILE A 175 -14.52 5.94 -1.47
N LEU A 176 -15.48 6.01 -0.56
CA LEU A 176 -15.23 6.18 0.86
C LEU A 176 -14.81 4.86 1.47
N GLY A 177 -15.51 3.77 1.26
CA GLY A 177 -15.08 2.46 1.78
C GLY A 177 -15.74 1.32 1.03
N GLY A 178 -15.19 0.12 1.19
CA GLY A 178 -15.79 -1.08 0.62
C GLY A 178 -15.68 -2.29 1.53
N VAL A 179 -16.71 -3.13 1.58
CA VAL A 179 -16.68 -4.40 2.31
C VAL A 179 -17.03 -5.51 1.36
N HIS A 180 -16.13 -6.49 1.26
CA HIS A 180 -16.41 -7.75 0.57
C HIS A 180 -17.03 -8.74 1.55
N TYR A 181 -18.15 -9.35 1.15
CA TYR A 181 -18.73 -10.49 1.86
C TYR A 181 -19.27 -11.53 0.90
N SER A 182 -19.16 -12.79 1.32
CA SER A 182 -19.84 -13.91 0.72
C SER A 182 -21.08 -14.21 1.55
N LYS A 183 -22.25 -14.33 0.90
CA LYS A 183 -23.44 -14.83 1.60
C LYS A 183 -23.17 -16.29 1.93
N CYS A 184 -22.95 -16.61 3.21
CA CYS A 184 -22.99 -18.02 3.63
C CYS A 184 -24.37 -18.56 3.26
N ARG A 185 -24.38 -19.72 2.61
CA ARG A 185 -25.62 -20.48 2.40
C ARG A 185 -26.17 -20.94 3.73
#